data_AF-A0A1C3KKK8-F1
#
_entry.id   AF-A0A1C3KKK8-F1
#
_cell.length_a   1.000
_cell.length_b   1.000
_cell.length_c   1.000
_cell.angle_alpha   90.00
_cell.angle_beta   90.00
_cell.angle_gamma   90.00
#
_symmetry.space_group_name_H-M   'P 1'
#
loop_
_entity.id
_entity.type
_entity.pdbx_description
1 polymer ?
#
loop_
_entity_poly.entity_id
_entity_poly.type
_entity_poly.pdbx_seq_one_letter_code
_entity_poly.pdbx_strand_id
1 'polypeptide(L)'
;MSFSISETEENIKHQHFINWDNKVKPVEHDTFPYSELLKGLINRNRELYNLAYALTVIYTDAHVLQENQANICAFLNEWLNNKKRINTNNETDFEKMELWEYYVEGLWNKLEQEEQRNYWCRRSFPPSIVANAFSVSFTVVVSILLFFFLIYNYSTIRGRFRSSIKNRIRLRHNFHKDTSNGLLGTPSKYSGLNIGNNRIRISYHSARHS
;
A
#
# COMPACT_ATOMS: atom_id res chain seq x y z
N MET A 1 4.09 -24.97 -5.26
CA MET A 1 3.58 -25.33 -3.91
C MET A 1 2.61 -24.29 -3.33
N SER A 2 2.55 -23.06 -3.86
CA SER A 2 1.59 -22.01 -3.47
C SER A 2 0.17 -22.20 -4.02
N PHE A 3 0.02 -22.88 -5.16
CA PHE A 3 -1.27 -23.07 -5.84
C PHE A 3 -2.25 -23.95 -5.03
N SER A 4 -1.75 -24.99 -4.37
CA SER A 4 -2.56 -25.94 -3.59
C SER A 4 -3.10 -25.38 -2.27
N ILE A 5 -2.40 -24.39 -1.68
CA ILE A 5 -2.83 -23.76 -0.42
C ILE A 5 -3.99 -22.79 -0.69
N SER A 6 -3.90 -21.99 -1.76
CA SER A 6 -4.96 -21.05 -2.17
C SER A 6 -6.26 -21.77 -2.53
N GLU A 7 -6.18 -22.93 -3.18
CA GLU A 7 -7.34 -23.72 -3.56
C GLU A 7 -8.04 -24.36 -2.34
N THR A 8 -7.26 -24.70 -1.30
CA THR A 8 -7.80 -25.25 -0.04
C THR A 8 -8.52 -24.17 0.76
N GLU A 9 -7.96 -22.96 0.81
CA GLU A 9 -8.56 -21.84 1.54
C GLU A 9 -9.87 -21.37 0.90
N GLU A 10 -9.93 -21.27 -0.43
CA GLU A 10 -11.15 -20.89 -1.16
C GLU A 10 -12.28 -21.89 -0.93
N ASN A 11 -11.96 -23.19 -0.89
CA ASN A 11 -12.94 -24.23 -0.57
C ASN A 11 -13.44 -24.09 0.88
N ILE A 12 -12.56 -23.87 1.87
CA ILE A 12 -12.95 -23.65 3.27
C ILE A 12 -13.88 -22.43 3.39
N LYS A 13 -13.53 -21.32 2.73
CA LYS A 13 -14.37 -20.12 2.67
C LYS A 13 -15.75 -20.43 2.09
N HIS A 14 -15.79 -21.16 0.97
CA HIS A 14 -17.05 -21.55 0.32
C HIS A 14 -17.94 -22.39 1.23
N GLN A 15 -17.38 -23.34 1.98
CA GLN A 15 -18.12 -24.15 2.96
C GLN A 15 -18.70 -23.27 4.08
N HIS A 16 -17.94 -22.30 4.59
CA HIS A 16 -18.45 -21.36 5.58
C HIS A 16 -19.61 -20.53 5.05
N PHE A 17 -19.52 -20.04 3.81
CA PHE A 17 -20.58 -19.23 3.20
C PHE A 17 -21.87 -20.03 3.05
N ILE A 18 -21.79 -21.29 2.59
CA ILE A 18 -22.94 -22.19 2.51
C ILE A 18 -23.55 -22.40 3.90
N ASN A 19 -22.72 -22.67 4.91
CA ASN A 19 -23.19 -22.90 6.27
C ASN A 19 -23.88 -21.66 6.86
N TRP A 20 -23.30 -20.48 6.67
CA TRP A 20 -23.88 -19.22 7.14
C TRP A 20 -25.18 -18.87 6.42
N ASP A 21 -25.25 -19.11 5.11
CA ASP A 21 -26.49 -18.94 4.34
C ASP A 21 -27.61 -19.83 4.85
N ASN A 22 -27.29 -21.09 5.17
CA ASN A 22 -28.24 -22.02 5.76
C ASN A 22 -28.71 -21.61 7.16
N LYS A 23 -27.99 -20.75 7.89
CA LYS A 23 -28.43 -20.21 9.19
C LYS A 23 -29.43 -19.07 9.07
N VAL A 24 -29.52 -18.42 7.91
CA VAL A 24 -30.51 -17.37 7.65
C VAL A 24 -31.87 -18.02 7.42
N LYS A 25 -32.59 -18.28 8.51
CA LYS A 25 -33.92 -18.89 8.51
C LYS A 25 -34.94 -17.98 9.19
N PRO A 26 -36.25 -18.15 8.90
CA PRO A 26 -37.30 -17.47 9.65
C PRO A 26 -37.15 -17.72 11.15
N VAL A 27 -37.09 -16.63 11.92
CA VAL A 27 -36.99 -16.70 13.37
C VAL A 27 -38.38 -16.92 13.95
N GLU A 28 -38.55 -17.97 14.77
CA GLU A 28 -39.81 -18.30 15.43
C GLU A 28 -39.91 -17.70 16.86
N HIS A 29 -38.79 -17.30 17.47
CA HIS A 29 -38.74 -16.75 18.83
C HIS A 29 -37.95 -15.42 18.91
N ASP A 30 -38.57 -14.43 19.55
CA ASP A 30 -38.14 -13.01 19.50
C ASP A 30 -37.12 -12.59 20.58
N THR A 31 -36.64 -13.52 21.41
CA THR A 31 -35.81 -13.17 22.56
C THR A 31 -34.35 -13.53 22.33
N PHE A 32 -33.55 -12.53 22.00
CA PHE A 32 -32.09 -12.61 21.94
C PHE A 32 -31.49 -11.24 22.30
N PRO A 33 -30.19 -11.13 22.63
CA PRO A 33 -29.61 -9.94 23.28
C PRO A 33 -29.79 -8.60 22.52
N TYR A 34 -30.07 -8.66 21.22
CA TYR A 34 -30.24 -7.48 20.36
C TYR A 34 -31.66 -7.31 19.83
N SER A 35 -32.65 -7.99 20.43
CA SER A 35 -34.05 -7.88 20.04
C SER A 35 -34.56 -6.45 20.08
N GLU A 36 -34.17 -5.66 21.09
CA GLU A 36 -34.56 -4.24 21.18
C GLU A 36 -33.96 -3.38 20.04
N LEU A 37 -32.71 -3.63 19.65
CA LEU A 37 -32.10 -2.96 18.50
C LEU A 37 -32.84 -3.30 17.20
N LEU A 38 -33.27 -4.55 17.04
CA LEU A 38 -33.92 -5.03 15.81
C LEU A 38 -35.45 -4.92 15.82
N LYS A 39 -36.06 -4.45 16.91
CA LYS A 39 -37.51 -4.42 17.09
C LYS A 39 -38.24 -3.63 16.00
N GLY A 40 -37.65 -2.55 15.51
CA GLY A 40 -38.23 -1.77 14.41
C GLY A 40 -38.09 -2.43 13.04
N LEU A 41 -37.15 -3.38 12.89
CA LEU A 41 -36.86 -4.03 11.63
C LEU A 41 -37.83 -5.17 11.32
N ILE A 42 -38.27 -5.93 12.33
CA ILE A 42 -39.10 -7.13 12.15
C ILE A 42 -40.35 -6.89 11.29
N ASN A 43 -40.97 -5.72 11.44
CA ASN A 43 -42.19 -5.33 10.72
C ASN A 43 -41.91 -4.63 9.38
N ARG A 44 -40.71 -4.08 9.19
CA ARG A 44 -40.32 -3.32 7.98
C ARG A 44 -39.66 -4.22 6.93
N ASN A 45 -38.81 -5.13 7.37
CA ASN A 45 -38.10 -6.04 6.49
C ASN A 45 -37.73 -7.33 7.25
N ARG A 46 -38.61 -8.34 7.11
CA ARG A 46 -38.47 -9.63 7.80
C ARG A 46 -37.24 -10.43 7.33
N GLU A 47 -36.86 -10.31 6.05
CA GLU A 47 -35.68 -10.99 5.52
C GLU A 47 -34.40 -10.42 6.14
N LEU A 48 -34.30 -9.09 6.22
CA LEU A 48 -33.17 -8.42 6.86
C LEU A 48 -33.13 -8.70 8.36
N TYR A 49 -34.29 -8.80 9.01
CA TYR A 49 -34.39 -9.21 10.41
C TYR A 49 -33.82 -10.61 10.63
N ASN A 50 -34.21 -11.59 9.81
CA ASN A 50 -33.68 -12.96 9.89
C ASN A 50 -32.16 -12.99 9.67
N LEU A 51 -31.66 -12.18 8.72
CA LEU A 51 -30.23 -12.07 8.46
C LEU A 51 -29.47 -11.47 9.65
N ALA A 52 -29.99 -10.38 10.23
CA ALA A 52 -29.38 -9.73 11.38
C ALA A 52 -29.41 -10.64 12.62
N TYR A 53 -30.49 -11.39 12.83
CA TYR A 53 -30.53 -12.44 13.85
C TYR A 53 -29.45 -13.51 13.60
N ALA A 54 -29.41 -14.08 12.40
CA ALA A 54 -28.43 -15.10 12.05
C ALA A 54 -26.99 -14.58 12.20
N LEU A 55 -26.75 -13.30 11.88
CA LEU A 55 -25.45 -12.66 12.04
C LEU A 55 -24.96 -12.72 13.50
N THR A 56 -25.82 -12.58 14.50
CA THR A 56 -25.41 -12.69 15.92
C THR A 56 -24.88 -14.08 16.27
N VAL A 57 -25.56 -15.11 15.77
CA VAL A 57 -25.20 -16.52 15.96
C VAL A 57 -23.90 -16.81 15.20
N ILE A 58 -23.85 -16.42 13.93
CA ILE A 58 -22.68 -16.60 13.06
C ILE A 58 -21.44 -15.94 13.66
N TYR A 59 -21.56 -14.69 14.12
CA TYR A 59 -20.45 -13.94 14.70
C TYR A 59 -19.91 -14.64 15.96
N THR A 60 -20.81 -15.10 16.84
CA THR A 60 -20.44 -15.83 18.06
C THR A 60 -19.73 -17.15 17.73
N ASP A 61 -20.27 -17.92 16.79
CA ASP A 61 -19.67 -19.20 16.37
C ASP A 61 -18.32 -18.99 15.69
N ALA A 62 -18.21 -17.95 14.85
CA ALA A 62 -16.98 -17.63 14.13
C ALA A 62 -15.85 -17.19 15.08
N HIS A 63 -16.17 -16.48 16.17
CA HIS A 63 -15.20 -16.16 17.22
C HIS A 63 -14.61 -17.44 17.85
N VAL A 64 -15.44 -18.45 18.13
CA VAL A 64 -14.96 -19.74 18.67
C VAL A 64 -14.03 -20.46 17.70
N LEU A 65 -14.29 -20.36 16.39
CA LEU A 65 -13.47 -20.99 15.35
C LEU A 65 -12.14 -20.28 15.10
N GLN A 66 -11.98 -19.04 15.57
CA GLN A 66 -10.82 -18.21 15.25
C GLN A 66 -9.49 -18.86 15.63
N GLU A 67 -9.42 -19.56 16.76
CA GLU A 67 -8.19 -20.23 17.23
C GLU A 67 -7.66 -21.24 16.20
N ASN A 68 -8.55 -21.89 15.47
CA ASN A 68 -8.23 -22.88 14.45
C ASN A 68 -8.17 -22.30 13.04
N GLN A 69 -8.79 -21.14 12.81
CA GLN A 69 -8.94 -20.52 11.50
C GLN A 69 -8.82 -18.99 11.57
N ALA A 70 -7.57 -18.50 11.56
CA ALA A 70 -7.27 -17.07 11.69
C ALA A 70 -8.00 -16.17 10.65
N ASN A 71 -8.32 -16.71 9.46
CA ASN A 71 -8.97 -15.96 8.38
C ASN A 71 -10.51 -15.89 8.49
N ILE A 72 -11.11 -16.50 9.52
CA ILE A 72 -12.58 -16.57 9.65
C ILE A 72 -13.23 -15.18 9.74
N CYS A 73 -12.56 -14.19 10.35
CA CYS A 73 -13.04 -12.82 10.38
C CYS A 73 -13.06 -12.17 8.98
N ALA A 74 -12.05 -12.44 8.16
CA ALA A 74 -11.99 -11.93 6.79
C ALA A 74 -13.13 -12.54 5.95
N PHE A 75 -13.36 -13.84 6.10
CA PHE A 75 -14.47 -14.54 5.44
C PHE A 75 -15.82 -13.96 5.88
N LEU A 76 -16.01 -13.70 7.18
CA LEU A 76 -17.26 -13.16 7.69
C LEU A 76 -17.54 -11.75 7.15
N ASN A 77 -16.51 -10.90 7.07
CA ASN A 77 -16.64 -9.59 6.44
C ASN A 77 -17.00 -9.68 4.95
N GLU A 78 -16.32 -10.55 4.21
CA GLU A 78 -16.61 -10.76 2.78
C GLU A 78 -18.04 -11.28 2.57
N TRP A 79 -18.48 -12.25 3.39
CA TRP A 79 -19.84 -12.75 3.36
C TRP A 79 -20.85 -11.63 3.63
N LEU A 80 -20.64 -10.83 4.68
CA LEU A 80 -21.58 -9.76 5.03
C LEU A 80 -21.61 -8.65 3.96
N ASN A 81 -20.46 -8.33 3.34
CA ASN A 81 -20.38 -7.41 2.20
C ASN A 81 -21.19 -7.94 1.00
N ASN A 82 -21.11 -9.23 0.71
CA ASN A 82 -21.91 -9.86 -0.34
C ASN A 82 -23.41 -9.79 -0.02
N LYS A 83 -23.80 -10.01 1.25
CA LYS A 83 -25.19 -9.87 1.68
C LYS A 83 -25.68 -8.43 1.59
N LYS A 84 -24.87 -7.44 1.95
CA LYS A 84 -25.20 -6.00 1.78
C LYS A 84 -25.53 -5.71 0.34
N ARG A 85 -24.65 -6.12 -0.57
CA ARG A 85 -24.79 -5.89 -2.01
C ARG A 85 -26.09 -6.47 -2.55
N ILE A 86 -26.44 -7.71 -2.16
CA ILE A 86 -27.69 -8.36 -2.58
C ILE A 86 -28.92 -7.65 -2.00
N ASN A 87 -28.91 -7.33 -0.70
CA ASN A 87 -30.08 -6.76 -0.02
C ASN A 87 -30.35 -5.29 -0.40
N THR A 88 -29.33 -4.55 -0.82
CA THR A 88 -29.45 -3.12 -1.21
C THR A 88 -29.59 -2.90 -2.71
N ASN A 89 -29.78 -3.97 -3.51
CA ASN A 89 -29.77 -3.91 -4.97
C ASN A 89 -28.51 -3.23 -5.53
N ASN A 90 -27.32 -3.64 -5.06
CA ASN A 90 -26.05 -2.97 -5.33
C ASN A 90 -26.09 -1.45 -5.01
N GLU A 91 -26.60 -1.09 -3.82
CA GLU A 91 -26.62 0.30 -3.34
C GLU A 91 -27.50 1.27 -4.17
N THR A 92 -28.52 0.73 -4.86
CA THR A 92 -29.46 1.57 -5.65
C THR A 92 -30.77 1.83 -4.93
N ASP A 93 -31.06 1.07 -3.87
CA ASP A 93 -32.30 1.16 -3.09
C ASP A 93 -32.05 1.88 -1.75
N PHE A 94 -32.38 3.16 -1.70
CA PHE A 94 -32.10 4.04 -0.54
C PHE A 94 -32.78 3.57 0.76
N GLU A 95 -34.02 3.09 0.69
CA GLU A 95 -34.74 2.63 1.89
C GLU A 95 -34.07 1.38 2.46
N LYS A 96 -33.71 0.42 1.60
CA LYS A 96 -33.00 -0.78 2.04
C LYS A 96 -31.60 -0.48 2.55
N MET A 97 -30.91 0.50 1.97
CA MET A 97 -29.63 0.98 2.48
C MET A 97 -29.78 1.58 3.87
N GLU A 98 -30.77 2.44 4.10
CA GLU A 98 -31.02 3.02 5.42
C GLU A 98 -31.30 1.95 6.48
N LEU A 99 -32.14 0.96 6.14
CA LEU A 99 -32.38 -0.19 7.02
C LEU A 99 -31.11 -1.01 7.27
N TRP A 100 -30.29 -1.24 6.26
CA TRP A 100 -29.02 -1.96 6.40
C TRP A 100 -28.05 -1.24 7.34
N GLU A 101 -27.79 0.04 7.08
CA GLU A 101 -26.87 0.87 7.87
C GLU A 101 -27.32 0.95 9.33
N TYR A 102 -28.61 1.20 9.55
CA TYR A 102 -29.12 1.36 10.91
C TYR A 102 -29.09 0.04 11.69
N TYR A 103 -29.61 -1.05 11.11
CA TYR A 103 -29.81 -2.29 11.85
C TYR A 103 -28.65 -3.26 11.73
N VAL A 104 -28.12 -3.51 10.54
CA VAL A 104 -27.11 -4.55 10.33
C VAL A 104 -25.72 -4.04 10.69
N GLU A 105 -25.32 -2.86 10.19
CA GLU A 105 -24.04 -2.26 10.56
C GLU A 105 -24.07 -1.77 12.02
N GLY A 106 -25.22 -1.25 12.48
CA GLY A 106 -25.46 -0.94 13.90
C GLY A 106 -25.29 -2.17 14.81
N LEU A 107 -25.81 -3.33 14.41
CA LEU A 107 -25.63 -4.59 15.13
C LEU A 107 -24.16 -5.04 15.12
N TRP A 108 -23.49 -4.99 13.98
CA TRP A 108 -22.07 -5.34 13.89
C TRP A 108 -21.23 -4.50 14.85
N ASN A 109 -21.46 -3.18 14.89
CA ASN A 109 -20.76 -2.29 15.81
C ASN A 109 -20.95 -2.70 17.28
N LYS A 110 -22.15 -3.18 17.65
CA LYS A 110 -22.40 -3.68 19.01
C LYS A 110 -21.68 -5.00 19.29
N LEU A 111 -21.63 -5.90 18.32
CA LEU A 111 -20.92 -7.18 18.43
C LEU A 111 -19.40 -6.96 18.55
N GLU A 112 -18.84 -6.07 17.74
CA GLU A 112 -17.42 -5.68 17.77
C GLU A 112 -17.03 -5.01 19.09
N GLN A 113 -17.95 -4.30 19.75
CA GLN A 113 -17.68 -3.62 21.03
C GLN A 113 -17.76 -4.55 22.25
N GLU A 114 -18.06 -5.83 22.07
CA GLU A 114 -18.17 -6.74 23.20
C GLU A 114 -16.81 -7.10 23.80
N GLU A 115 -16.62 -6.74 25.07
CA GLU A 115 -15.41 -7.06 25.84
C GLU A 115 -15.16 -8.57 25.95
N GLN A 116 -16.22 -9.36 26.11
CA GLN A 116 -16.14 -10.82 26.23
C GLN A 116 -15.51 -11.51 25.01
N ARG A 117 -15.48 -10.82 23.86
CA ARG A 117 -14.85 -11.29 22.62
C ARG A 117 -13.61 -10.48 22.27
N ASN A 118 -13.00 -9.77 23.23
CA ASN A 118 -11.77 -9.00 23.03
C ASN A 118 -11.81 -8.04 21.82
N TYR A 119 -12.96 -7.40 21.59
CA TYR A 119 -13.17 -6.51 20.44
C TYR A 119 -12.89 -7.17 19.08
N TRP A 120 -13.27 -8.45 18.97
CA TRP A 120 -12.94 -9.26 17.81
C TRP A 120 -13.60 -8.77 16.52
N CYS A 121 -12.97 -9.10 15.41
CA CYS A 121 -13.43 -8.89 14.05
C CYS A 121 -13.99 -7.50 13.72
N ARG A 122 -13.06 -6.59 13.46
CA ARG A 122 -13.37 -5.26 12.94
C ARG A 122 -14.09 -5.33 11.60
N ARG A 123 -15.12 -4.48 11.43
CA ARG A 123 -15.81 -4.33 10.14
C ARG A 123 -14.84 -3.85 9.05
N SER A 124 -14.82 -4.52 7.90
CA SER A 124 -14.02 -4.16 6.73
C SER A 124 -14.85 -4.19 5.45
N PHE A 125 -14.67 -3.17 4.62
CA PHE A 125 -15.38 -3.00 3.35
C PHE A 125 -14.42 -3.23 2.19
N PRO A 126 -14.90 -3.76 1.04
CA PRO A 126 -14.07 -3.89 -0.14
C PRO A 126 -13.62 -2.49 -0.59
N PRO A 127 -12.40 -2.37 -1.15
CA PRO A 127 -11.92 -1.09 -1.64
C PRO A 127 -12.85 -0.56 -2.74
N SER A 128 -13.29 0.69 -2.60
CA SER A 128 -14.13 1.34 -3.61
C SER A 128 -13.34 1.48 -4.91
N ILE A 129 -13.87 0.91 -5.99
CA ILE A 129 -13.29 0.99 -7.35
C ILE A 129 -13.15 2.46 -7.77
N VAL A 130 -14.13 3.29 -7.41
CA VAL A 130 -14.17 4.72 -7.74
C VAL A 130 -13.13 5.49 -6.93
N ALA A 131 -13.02 5.23 -5.62
CA ALA A 131 -12.01 5.87 -4.78
C ALA A 131 -10.59 5.50 -5.23
N ASN A 132 -10.38 4.25 -5.64
CA ASN A 132 -9.10 3.79 -6.21
C ASN A 132 -8.78 4.52 -7.52
N ALA A 133 -9.74 4.68 -8.42
CA ALA A 133 -9.54 5.41 -9.67
C ALA A 133 -9.14 6.89 -9.43
N PHE A 134 -9.79 7.56 -8.47
CA PHE A 134 -9.43 8.92 -8.09
C PHE A 134 -8.04 9.01 -7.43
N SER A 135 -7.72 8.07 -6.53
CA SER A 135 -6.42 8.01 -5.85
C SER A 135 -5.26 7.81 -6.84
N VAL A 136 -5.42 6.87 -7.79
CA VAL A 136 -4.45 6.63 -8.86
C VAL A 136 -4.31 7.87 -9.74
N SER A 137 -5.43 8.48 -10.15
CA SER A 137 -5.43 9.68 -10.98
C SER A 137 -4.69 10.84 -10.32
N PHE A 138 -4.96 11.08 -9.03
CA PHE A 138 -4.29 12.11 -8.24
C PHE A 138 -2.77 11.85 -8.14
N THR A 139 -2.38 10.60 -7.89
CA THR A 139 -0.97 10.19 -7.80
C THR A 139 -0.21 10.45 -9.10
N VAL A 140 -0.83 10.16 -10.24
CA VAL A 140 -0.26 10.43 -11.57
C VAL A 140 -0.08 11.94 -11.78
N VAL A 141 -1.10 12.75 -11.47
CA VAL A 141 -1.03 14.22 -11.61
C VAL A 141 0.08 14.81 -10.72
N VAL A 142 0.16 14.39 -9.45
CA VAL A 142 1.22 14.85 -8.54
C VAL A 142 2.60 14.46 -9.06
N SER A 143 2.75 13.24 -9.57
CA SER A 143 4.02 12.76 -10.14
C SER A 143 4.46 13.60 -11.35
N ILE A 144 3.51 13.97 -12.22
CA ILE A 144 3.76 14.84 -13.36
C ILE A 144 4.18 16.24 -12.90
N LEU A 145 3.50 16.82 -11.91
CA LEU A 145 3.85 18.13 -11.36
C LEU A 145 5.24 18.14 -10.71
N LEU A 146 5.60 17.08 -9.97
CA LEU A 146 6.94 16.92 -9.41
C LEU A 146 8.00 16.81 -10.52
N PHE A 147 7.71 16.07 -11.59
CA PHE A 147 8.60 15.96 -12.73
C PHE A 147 8.83 17.31 -13.43
N PHE A 148 7.76 18.08 -13.68
CA PHE A 148 7.87 19.44 -14.20
C PHE A 148 8.61 20.37 -13.24
N PHE A 149 8.40 20.27 -11.94
CA PHE A 149 9.15 21.04 -10.95
C PHE A 149 10.63 20.72 -10.99
N LEU A 150 11.00 19.43 -11.09
CA LEU A 150 12.40 19.01 -11.22
C LEU A 150 13.03 19.50 -12.52
N ILE A 151 12.29 19.50 -13.64
CA ILE A 151 12.76 20.05 -14.93
C ILE A 151 12.85 21.57 -14.90
N TYR A 152 11.87 22.26 -14.35
CA TYR A 152 11.88 23.72 -14.25
C TYR A 152 13.04 24.18 -13.35
N ASN A 153 13.20 23.51 -12.21
CA ASN A 153 14.29 23.76 -11.29
C ASN A 153 15.61 23.11 -11.76
N TYR A 154 15.61 22.37 -12.88
CA TYR A 154 16.82 21.83 -13.51
C TYR A 154 17.78 22.94 -13.93
N SER A 155 17.27 24.14 -14.24
CA SER A 155 18.10 25.34 -14.41
C SER A 155 19.01 25.59 -13.19
N THR A 156 18.43 25.60 -12.00
CA THR A 156 19.13 25.77 -10.70
C THR A 156 20.01 24.57 -10.36
N ILE A 157 19.51 23.35 -10.60
CA ILE A 157 20.23 22.09 -10.34
C ILE A 157 21.41 21.93 -11.30
N ARG A 158 21.29 22.37 -12.55
CA ARG A 158 22.38 22.39 -13.55
C ARG A 158 23.54 23.27 -13.08
N GLY A 159 23.25 24.40 -12.42
CA GLY A 159 24.26 25.23 -11.77
C GLY A 159 25.01 24.49 -10.66
N ARG A 160 24.26 23.80 -9.79
CA ARG A 160 24.83 22.99 -8.70
C ARG A 160 25.64 21.80 -9.24
N PHE A 161 25.14 21.10 -10.25
CA PHE A 161 25.81 19.95 -10.87
C PHE A 161 27.11 20.36 -11.58
N ARG A 162 27.11 21.47 -12.32
CA ARG A 162 28.32 22.05 -12.92
C ARG A 162 29.37 22.45 -11.87
N SER A 163 28.93 23.05 -10.77
CA SER A 163 29.81 23.41 -9.65
C SER A 163 30.43 22.17 -8.99
N SER A 164 29.64 21.12 -8.76
CA SER A 164 30.12 19.85 -8.21
C SER A 164 31.14 19.15 -9.11
N ILE A 165 30.93 19.17 -10.43
CA ILE A 165 31.92 18.66 -11.40
C ILE A 165 33.20 19.50 -11.37
N LYS A 166 33.10 20.84 -11.37
CA LYS A 166 34.25 21.75 -11.32
C LYS A 166 35.08 21.54 -10.04
N ASN A 167 34.42 21.37 -8.90
CA ASN A 167 35.07 21.09 -7.62
C ASN A 167 35.79 19.73 -7.61
N ARG A 168 35.21 18.69 -8.23
CA ARG A 168 35.86 17.38 -8.39
C ARG A 168 37.11 17.46 -9.29
N ILE A 169 37.06 18.23 -10.39
CA ILE A 169 38.22 18.46 -11.28
C ILE A 169 39.31 19.24 -10.54
N ARG A 170 38.96 20.30 -9.81
CA ARG A 170 39.90 21.11 -9.02
C ARG A 170 40.58 20.29 -7.92
N LEU A 171 39.83 19.43 -7.23
CA LEU A 171 40.37 18.53 -6.21
C LEU A 171 41.39 17.55 -6.79
N ARG A 172 41.10 16.96 -7.96
CA ARG A 172 42.04 16.06 -8.66
C ARG A 172 43.32 16.79 -9.10
N HIS A 173 43.20 18.03 -9.59
CA HIS A 173 44.38 18.83 -9.94
C HIS A 173 45.23 19.18 -8.72
N ASN A 174 44.60 19.52 -7.59
CA ASN A 174 45.32 19.79 -6.34
C ASN A 174 46.02 18.53 -5.82
N PHE A 175 45.34 17.38 -5.82
CA PHE A 175 45.95 16.10 -5.47
C PHE A 175 47.14 15.76 -6.35
N HIS A 176 47.04 15.96 -7.67
CA HIS A 176 48.15 15.68 -8.58
C HIS A 176 49.34 16.62 -8.33
N LYS A 177 49.08 17.90 -8.04
CA LYS A 177 50.08 18.91 -7.67
C LYS A 177 50.74 18.61 -6.32
N ASP A 178 49.97 18.14 -5.35
CA ASP A 178 50.47 17.78 -4.02
C ASP A 178 51.28 16.48 -4.08
N THR A 179 50.89 15.51 -4.93
CA THR A 179 51.69 14.31 -5.21
C THR A 179 52.99 14.65 -5.93
N SER A 180 52.99 15.58 -6.90
CA SER A 180 54.23 16.02 -7.57
C SER A 180 55.14 16.82 -6.63
N ASN A 181 54.58 17.65 -5.77
CA ASN A 181 55.34 18.42 -4.78
C ASN A 181 55.86 17.53 -3.63
N GLY A 182 55.11 16.48 -3.27
CA GLY A 182 55.52 15.47 -2.29
C GLY A 182 56.62 14.53 -2.80
N LEU A 183 56.62 14.19 -4.10
CA LEU A 183 57.70 13.43 -4.74
C LEU A 183 58.98 14.25 -4.97
N LEU A 184 58.88 15.58 -5.03
CA LEU A 184 60.03 16.51 -5.07
C LEU A 184 60.55 16.88 -3.67
N GLY A 185 59.94 16.33 -2.61
CA GLY A 185 60.17 16.70 -1.21
C GLY A 185 61.20 15.85 -0.45
N THR A 186 62.22 15.30 -1.12
CA THR A 186 63.38 14.71 -0.43
C THR A 186 64.67 15.35 -0.94
N PRO A 187 65.38 16.16 -0.12
CA PRO A 187 66.69 16.66 -0.47
C PRO A 187 67.72 15.58 -0.13
N SER A 188 68.07 14.72 -1.09
CA SER A 188 69.27 13.88 -0.94
C SER A 188 70.51 14.72 -1.18
N LYS A 189 71.21 15.02 -0.08
CA LYS A 189 72.56 15.57 -0.04
C LYS A 189 73.53 14.67 -0.85
N TYR A 190 74.30 15.29 -1.74
CA TYR A 190 75.47 14.81 -2.49
C TYR A 190 75.29 13.82 -3.67
N SER A 191 75.31 14.38 -4.89
CA SER A 191 76.14 13.95 -6.05
C SER A 191 75.83 14.94 -7.19
N GLY A 192 76.70 15.85 -7.60
CA GLY A 192 77.91 15.53 -8.32
C GLY A 192 77.63 15.48 -9.83
N LEU A 193 78.02 16.54 -10.54
CA LEU A 193 78.38 16.63 -11.97
C LEU A 193 77.27 16.87 -13.03
N ASN A 194 77.40 18.06 -13.65
CA ASN A 194 77.29 18.40 -15.08
C ASN A 194 76.32 17.63 -15.98
N ILE A 195 75.37 18.37 -16.59
CA ILE A 195 74.91 18.27 -18.00
C ILE A 195 73.85 19.38 -18.13
N GLY A 196 74.02 20.43 -18.94
CA GLY A 196 74.30 20.37 -20.37
C GLY A 196 73.10 21.01 -21.06
N ASN A 197 73.22 22.30 -21.32
CA ASN A 197 72.25 23.18 -21.96
C ASN A 197 71.88 22.64 -23.36
N ASN A 198 70.69 22.05 -23.57
CA ASN A 198 70.22 21.66 -24.90
C ASN A 198 68.75 22.05 -25.12
N ARG A 199 68.56 23.19 -25.79
CA ARG A 199 67.31 23.58 -26.46
C ARG A 199 67.01 22.58 -27.57
N ILE A 200 65.89 21.86 -27.47
CA ILE A 200 65.38 21.09 -28.61
C ILE A 200 64.58 22.04 -29.51
N ARG A 201 65.14 22.39 -30.67
CA ARG A 201 64.43 23.02 -31.79
C ARG A 201 63.75 21.92 -32.59
N ILE A 202 62.45 22.04 -32.81
CA ILE A 202 61.72 21.18 -33.75
C ILE A 202 61.48 21.97 -35.03
N SER A 203 62.15 21.55 -36.10
CA SER A 203 61.99 22.07 -37.48
C SER A 203 60.78 21.43 -38.16
N TYR A 204 59.89 22.26 -38.68
CA TYR A 204 58.70 21.86 -39.44
C TYR A 204 59.08 21.65 -40.91
N HIS A 205 58.92 20.44 -41.45
CA HIS A 205 58.98 20.21 -42.90
C HIS A 205 57.55 20.13 -43.46
N SER A 206 57.15 21.17 -44.18
CA SER A 206 55.95 21.17 -45.03
C SER A 206 56.32 20.56 -46.38
N ALA A 207 55.74 19.41 -46.71
CA ALA A 207 55.80 18.86 -48.05
C ALA A 207 54.80 19.61 -48.96
N ARG A 208 55.31 20.23 -50.03
CA ARG A 208 54.51 20.69 -51.15
C ARG A 208 55.28 20.38 -52.43
N HIS A 209 54.71 19.53 -53.27
CA HIS A 209 54.79 19.45 -54.74
C HIS A 209 53.93 18.22 -55.09
N SER A 210 53.04 18.23 -56.07
CA SER A 210 52.81 19.11 -57.22
C SER A 210 51.33 19.03 -57.60
#